data_AF-A0A1S0UK24-F1
#
_entry.id   AF-A0A1S0UK24-F1
#
_cell.length_a   1.000
_cell.length_b   1.000
_cell.length_c   1.000
_cell.angle_alpha   90.00
_cell.angle_beta   90.00
_cell.angle_gamma   90.00
#
_symmetry.space_group_name_H-M   'P 1'
#
loop_
_entity.id
_entity.type
_entity.pdbx_description
1 polymer ?
#
loop_
_entity_poly.entity_id
_entity_poly.type
_entity_poly.pdbx_seq_one_letter_code
_entity_poly.pdbx_strand_id
1 'polypeptide(L)'
;MASNDLPNGNRKRKEDDQGKINKQKPMSKQDPLTGNPSTSYPIFEEHDKVFDKEGSLMSVTLDSLIELLIPSHSYSPEQSYIFAALLNIRIFISPPDLLQKILQQCVFKQNATNANFTKEGRTRNFRGIYKLCLEWTQSIPYDFRDEQMQQRLVELLSLCSTDEHCKLHTDRLLKQLHHTGS
;
A
#
# COMPACT_ATOMS: atom_id res chain seq x y z
N MET A 1 37.83 23.55 -57.87
CA MET A 1 37.44 23.36 -59.29
C MET A 1 36.39 22.24 -59.35
N ALA A 2 35.22 22.54 -59.93
CA ALA A 2 34.08 21.69 -60.36
C ALA A 2 33.45 20.76 -59.29
N SER A 3 32.21 20.93 -58.77
CA SER A 3 30.84 21.08 -59.36
C SER A 3 30.28 19.85 -60.07
N ASN A 4 29.12 19.36 -59.56
CA ASN A 4 27.87 18.94 -60.22
C ASN A 4 27.12 17.95 -59.28
N ASP A 5 26.02 18.29 -58.59
CA ASP A 5 24.63 18.58 -59.03
C ASP A 5 23.70 17.34 -59.14
N LEU A 6 22.82 17.19 -58.13
CA LEU A 6 21.33 16.95 -58.08
C LEU A 6 20.59 16.21 -59.23
N PRO A 7 19.40 15.56 -59.02
CA PRO A 7 18.18 16.12 -58.39
C PRO A 7 17.32 15.15 -57.52
N ASN A 8 16.62 15.57 -56.45
CA ASN A 8 15.29 16.20 -56.33
C ASN A 8 14.13 15.61 -57.15
N GLY A 9 13.05 15.21 -56.47
CA GLY A 9 11.80 14.73 -57.06
C GLY A 9 10.64 14.61 -56.06
N ASN A 10 10.02 15.74 -55.72
CA ASN A 10 8.73 15.85 -55.01
C ASN A 10 7.55 15.25 -55.80
N ARG A 11 6.53 14.71 -55.10
CA ARG A 11 5.11 14.90 -55.51
C ARG A 11 4.13 14.86 -54.33
N LYS A 12 3.36 15.96 -54.23
CA LYS A 12 2.22 16.27 -53.34
C LYS A 12 0.88 15.77 -53.92
N ARG A 13 -0.15 15.79 -53.04
CA ARG A 13 -1.61 16.09 -53.20
C ARG A 13 -2.50 14.88 -52.86
N LYS A 14 -3.66 15.00 -52.17
CA LYS A 14 -4.47 16.10 -51.59
C LYS A 14 -5.64 15.48 -50.79
N GLU A 15 -6.19 16.26 -49.82
CA GLU A 15 -7.63 16.45 -49.43
C GLU A 15 -8.51 15.20 -49.19
N ASP A 16 -9.50 15.14 -48.31
CA ASP A 16 -10.14 15.94 -47.25
C ASP A 16 -11.15 14.94 -46.64
N ASP A 17 -11.39 14.92 -45.32
CA ASP A 17 -12.79 14.79 -44.86
C ASP A 17 -12.97 15.30 -43.42
N GLN A 18 -14.02 16.09 -43.26
CA GLN A 18 -14.47 16.72 -42.03
C GLN A 18 -15.40 15.77 -41.26
N GLY A 19 -15.12 15.56 -39.98
CA GLY A 19 -16.04 14.92 -39.05
C GLY A 19 -16.09 15.67 -37.72
N LYS A 20 -16.91 16.72 -37.63
CA LYS A 20 -17.40 17.26 -36.36
C LYS A 20 -18.30 16.20 -35.69
N ILE A 21 -18.33 16.13 -34.35
CA ILE A 21 -19.55 16.28 -33.52
C ILE A 21 -19.26 16.02 -32.01
N ASN A 22 -19.64 17.05 -31.24
CA ASN A 22 -20.10 17.14 -29.86
C ASN A 22 -19.41 16.45 -28.68
N LYS A 23 -18.84 17.33 -27.85
CA LYS A 23 -18.90 17.29 -26.39
C LYS A 23 -20.36 17.27 -25.91
N GLN A 24 -20.75 16.29 -25.11
CA GLN A 24 -21.91 16.41 -24.22
C GLN A 24 -21.51 16.04 -22.80
N LYS A 25 -21.56 17.06 -21.94
CA LYS A 25 -21.53 17.01 -20.48
C LYS A 25 -22.96 16.66 -20.00
N PRO A 26 -23.18 15.70 -19.11
CA PRO A 26 -24.51 15.51 -18.55
C PRO A 26 -24.84 16.66 -17.59
N MET A 27 -25.93 17.37 -17.88
CA MET A 27 -26.54 18.38 -17.02
C MET A 27 -27.17 17.73 -15.79
N SER A 28 -26.85 18.28 -14.62
CA SER A 28 -27.58 18.06 -13.38
C SER A 28 -28.99 18.66 -13.50
N LYS A 29 -30.03 17.86 -13.26
CA LYS A 29 -31.39 18.34 -13.02
C LYS A 29 -31.64 18.26 -11.51
N GLN A 30 -31.73 19.42 -10.86
CA GLN A 30 -32.24 19.54 -9.50
C GLN A 30 -33.69 20.02 -9.59
N ASP A 31 -34.62 19.21 -9.09
CA ASP A 31 -35.98 19.65 -8.78
C ASP A 31 -35.98 20.27 -7.36
N PRO A 32 -36.55 21.47 -7.17
CA PRO A 32 -36.58 22.14 -5.88
C PRO A 32 -37.79 21.69 -5.07
N LEU A 33 -37.57 21.47 -3.76
CA LEU A 33 -38.53 21.53 -2.63
C LEU A 33 -38.45 20.29 -1.72
N THR A 34 -37.54 20.31 -0.75
CA THR A 34 -37.79 19.87 0.64
C THR A 34 -36.63 20.35 1.49
N GLY A 35 -36.87 21.33 2.36
CA GLY A 35 -35.92 21.76 3.37
C GLY A 35 -35.86 20.74 4.49
N ASN A 36 -34.80 19.95 4.53
CA ASN A 36 -34.36 19.25 5.73
C ASN A 36 -32.98 19.81 6.11
N PRO A 37 -32.69 20.06 7.40
CA PRO A 37 -31.33 20.28 7.84
C PRO A 37 -30.60 18.95 7.66
N SER A 38 -30.03 18.74 6.49
CA SER A 38 -29.14 17.63 6.23
C SER A 38 -27.95 17.80 7.16
N THR A 39 -27.97 17.11 8.29
CA THR A 39 -26.74 16.70 8.96
C THR A 39 -25.98 15.93 7.89
N SER A 40 -25.06 16.63 7.22
CA SER A 40 -24.20 16.07 6.19
C SER A 40 -23.28 15.08 6.88
N TYR A 41 -23.77 13.87 7.12
CA TYR A 41 -22.93 12.73 7.36
C TYR A 41 -21.99 12.65 6.15
N PRO A 42 -20.66 12.54 6.37
CA PRO A 42 -19.73 12.45 5.27
C PRO A 42 -20.15 11.29 4.37
N ILE A 43 -20.40 11.61 3.10
CA ILE A 43 -20.80 10.67 2.06
C ILE A 43 -19.70 9.62 1.96
N PHE A 44 -20.07 8.34 2.10
CA PHE A 44 -19.18 7.18 2.14
C PHE A 44 -18.64 6.77 0.76
N GLU A 45 -18.44 7.74 -0.14
CA GLU A 45 -18.06 7.47 -1.52
C GLU A 45 -16.69 8.12 -1.78
N GLU A 46 -15.70 7.27 -2.06
CA GLU A 46 -14.36 7.58 -2.59
C GLU A 46 -13.21 7.87 -1.60
N HIS A 47 -13.45 7.86 -0.28
CA HIS A 47 -12.38 8.03 0.69
C HIS A 47 -12.23 6.82 1.60
N ASP A 48 -11.23 6.02 1.27
CA ASP A 48 -10.66 4.91 2.05
C ASP A 48 -10.31 5.28 3.52
N LYS A 49 -10.19 6.58 3.80
CA LYS A 49 -9.87 7.19 5.10
C LYS A 49 -10.74 8.44 5.33
N VAL A 50 -11.41 8.52 6.47
CA VAL A 50 -12.25 9.66 6.89
C VAL A 50 -11.53 10.41 8.01
N PHE A 51 -11.48 11.73 7.89
CA PHE A 51 -10.86 12.63 8.88
C PHE A 51 -11.90 13.59 9.47
N ASP A 52 -11.68 14.03 10.71
CA ASP A 52 -12.46 15.12 11.30
C ASP A 52 -12.06 16.49 10.71
N LYS A 53 -12.63 17.57 11.23
CA LYS A 53 -12.37 18.94 10.75
C LYS A 53 -10.97 19.43 11.13
N GLU A 54 -10.41 18.82 12.16
CA GLU A 54 -9.10 19.09 12.73
C GLU A 54 -7.98 18.27 12.05
N GLY A 55 -8.35 17.32 11.19
CA GLY A 55 -7.44 16.45 10.44
C GLY A 55 -7.09 15.14 11.15
N SER A 56 -7.77 14.78 12.24
CA SER A 56 -7.59 13.50 12.93
C SER A 56 -8.28 12.37 12.18
N LEU A 57 -7.62 11.21 12.06
CA LEU A 57 -8.19 10.04 11.41
C LEU A 57 -9.35 9.47 12.24
N MET A 58 -10.56 9.48 11.68
CA MET A 58 -11.79 9.06 12.34
C MET A 58 -12.21 7.63 12.00
N SER A 59 -12.11 7.24 10.72
CA SER A 59 -12.44 5.88 10.28
C SER A 59 -11.72 5.52 9.00
N VAL A 60 -11.57 4.23 8.74
CA VAL A 60 -10.87 3.68 7.56
C VAL A 60 -11.53 2.39 7.10
N THR A 61 -11.34 2.07 5.82
CA THR A 61 -11.59 0.72 5.31
C THR A 61 -10.58 -0.28 5.88
N LEU A 62 -10.90 -1.58 5.84
CA LEU A 62 -9.97 -2.63 6.28
C LEU A 62 -8.65 -2.55 5.51
N ASP A 63 -8.70 -2.42 4.18
CA ASP A 63 -7.49 -2.37 3.37
C ASP A 63 -6.63 -1.14 3.68
N SER A 64 -7.26 0.00 4.01
CA SER A 64 -6.55 1.18 4.51
C SER A 64 -5.95 1.00 5.90
N LEU A 65 -6.62 0.29 6.80
CA LEU A 65 -6.07 -0.04 8.11
C LEU A 65 -4.83 -0.93 7.97
N ILE A 66 -4.88 -1.92 7.07
CA ILE A 66 -3.73 -2.78 6.72
C ILE A 66 -2.61 -1.91 6.15
N GLU A 67 -2.94 -0.97 5.25
CA GLU A 67 -1.95 -0.08 4.66
C GLU A 67 -1.22 0.77 5.73
N LEU A 68 -1.96 1.23 6.75
CA LEU A 68 -1.43 2.00 7.88
C LEU A 68 -0.55 1.17 8.83
N LEU A 69 -0.59 -0.16 8.76
CA LEU A 69 0.38 -1.02 9.45
C LEU A 69 1.72 -1.08 8.70
N ILE A 70 1.72 -0.80 7.40
CA ILE A 70 2.89 -0.96 6.55
C ILE A 70 3.69 0.35 6.51
N PRO A 71 4.97 0.34 6.94
CA PRO A 71 5.80 1.52 6.87
C PRO A 71 6.08 1.94 5.43
N SER A 72 6.19 3.24 5.22
CA SER A 72 6.55 3.86 3.94
C SER A 72 7.76 4.78 4.12
N HIS A 73 8.19 5.45 3.03
CA HIS A 73 9.34 6.36 3.10
C HIS A 73 9.12 7.52 4.08
N SER A 74 7.89 8.01 4.22
CA SER A 74 7.53 9.18 5.03
C SER A 74 6.71 8.83 6.27
N TYR A 75 6.44 7.55 6.52
CA TYR A 75 5.58 7.10 7.62
C TYR A 75 6.12 5.82 8.25
N SER A 76 6.18 5.81 9.58
CA SER A 76 6.52 4.65 10.39
C SER A 76 5.54 4.59 11.56
N PRO A 77 4.72 3.53 11.69
CA PRO A 77 3.76 3.45 12.77
C PRO A 77 4.45 3.32 14.13
N GLU A 78 3.87 3.98 15.13
CA GLU A 78 4.31 3.88 16.52
C GLU A 78 3.94 2.52 17.11
N GLN A 79 4.69 2.08 18.11
CA GLN A 79 4.49 0.77 18.75
C GLN A 79 3.08 0.61 19.33
N SER A 80 2.57 1.64 19.99
CA SER A 80 1.21 1.65 20.55
C SER A 80 0.13 1.53 19.47
N TYR A 81 0.33 2.17 18.32
CA TYR A 81 -0.58 2.08 17.18
C TYR A 81 -0.56 0.67 16.59
N ILE A 82 0.62 0.08 16.38
CA ILE A 82 0.77 -1.30 15.89
C ILE A 82 0.00 -2.25 16.79
N PHE A 83 0.22 -2.17 18.10
CA PHE A 83 -0.47 -3.01 19.08
C PHE A 83 -2.00 -2.85 19.00
N ALA A 84 -2.50 -1.62 19.07
CA ALA A 84 -3.93 -1.35 19.05
C ALA A 84 -4.58 -1.81 17.73
N ALA A 85 -3.95 -1.53 16.59
CA ALA A 85 -4.44 -1.95 15.29
C ALA A 85 -4.46 -3.48 15.17
N LEU A 86 -3.38 -4.18 15.55
CA LEU A 86 -3.32 -5.65 15.54
C LEU A 86 -4.39 -6.25 16.46
N LEU A 87 -4.61 -5.69 17.65
CA LEU A 87 -5.66 -6.16 18.57
C LEU A 87 -7.05 -6.13 17.93
N ASN A 88 -7.40 -4.98 17.34
CA ASN A 88 -8.73 -4.74 16.81
C ASN A 88 -8.96 -5.39 15.44
N ILE A 89 -7.96 -5.44 14.57
CA ILE A 89 -8.13 -5.90 13.18
C ILE A 89 -8.53 -7.38 13.09
N ARG A 90 -8.25 -8.18 14.13
CA ARG A 90 -8.63 -9.61 14.20
C ARG A 90 -10.12 -9.87 14.09
N ILE A 91 -10.96 -8.89 14.40
CA ILE A 91 -12.42 -9.04 14.24
C ILE A 91 -12.85 -9.06 12.77
N PHE A 92 -11.99 -8.60 11.86
CA PHE A 92 -12.27 -8.49 10.44
C PHE A 92 -11.47 -9.47 9.57
N ILE A 93 -10.29 -9.90 10.03
CA ILE A 93 -9.38 -10.76 9.25
C ILE A 93 -8.54 -11.66 10.17
N SER A 94 -8.30 -12.90 9.74
CA SER A 94 -7.46 -13.83 10.47
C SER A 94 -5.98 -13.39 10.48
N PRO A 95 -5.19 -13.71 11.52
CA PRO A 95 -3.76 -13.42 11.56
C PRO A 95 -2.95 -13.88 10.32
N PRO A 96 -3.09 -15.13 9.83
CA PRO A 96 -2.34 -15.56 8.64
C PRO A 96 -2.78 -14.85 7.36
N ASP A 97 -4.08 -14.54 7.21
CA ASP A 97 -4.57 -13.77 6.06
C ASP A 97 -4.11 -12.31 6.09
N LEU A 98 -4.01 -11.71 7.29
CA LEU A 98 -3.46 -10.38 7.47
C LEU A 98 -1.99 -10.32 7.05
N LEU A 99 -1.15 -11.26 7.50
CA LEU A 99 0.24 -11.34 7.04
C LEU A 99 0.31 -11.52 5.52
N GLN A 100 -0.55 -12.34 4.94
CA GLN A 100 -0.60 -12.55 3.49
C GLN A 100 -0.93 -11.25 2.73
N LYS A 101 -1.90 -10.46 3.22
CA LYS A 101 -2.23 -9.16 2.63
C LYS A 101 -1.09 -8.16 2.79
N ILE A 102 -0.42 -8.12 3.95
CA ILE A 102 0.76 -7.27 4.18
C ILE A 102 1.86 -7.63 3.17
N LEU A 103 2.15 -8.92 2.99
CA LEU A 103 3.13 -9.40 2.02
C LEU A 103 2.79 -8.94 0.60
N GLN A 104 1.54 -9.12 0.16
CA GLN A 104 1.09 -8.67 -1.17
C GLN A 104 1.28 -7.15 -1.36
N GLN A 105 0.92 -6.35 -0.36
CA GLN A 105 1.12 -4.91 -0.41
C GLN A 105 2.60 -4.52 -0.41
N CYS A 106 3.47 -5.25 0.32
CA CYS A 106 4.91 -5.05 0.29
C CYS A 106 5.49 -5.30 -1.12
N VAL A 107 5.10 -6.41 -1.78
CA VAL A 107 5.51 -6.70 -3.17
C VAL A 107 5.10 -5.57 -4.10
N PHE A 108 3.83 -5.13 -4.03
CA PHE A 108 3.31 -4.08 -4.88
C PHE A 108 4.05 -2.76 -4.68
N LYS A 109 4.24 -2.32 -3.42
CA LYS A 109 4.94 -1.08 -3.08
C LYS A 109 6.41 -1.12 -3.44
N GLN A 110 7.08 -2.26 -3.29
CA GLN A 110 8.48 -2.42 -3.67
C GLN A 110 8.68 -2.24 -5.17
N ASN A 111 7.74 -2.72 -5.99
CA ASN A 111 7.79 -2.62 -7.45
C ASN A 111 7.34 -1.24 -7.99
N ALA A 112 6.67 -0.42 -7.19
CA ALA A 112 6.06 0.83 -7.64
C ALA A 112 7.02 2.06 -7.65
N THR A 113 8.11 2.04 -6.89
CA THR A 113 8.94 3.24 -6.69
C THR A 113 10.42 2.96 -6.87
N ASN A 114 11.10 3.75 -7.71
CA ASN A 114 12.52 3.58 -8.00
C ASN A 114 13.43 3.65 -6.75
N ALA A 115 13.04 4.45 -5.75
CA ALA A 115 13.73 4.56 -4.48
C ALA A 115 13.81 3.22 -3.70
N ASN A 116 12.86 2.30 -3.94
CA ASN A 116 12.83 0.98 -3.29
C ASN A 116 13.81 -0.02 -3.90
N PHE A 117 14.46 0.30 -5.03
CA PHE A 117 15.57 -0.50 -5.57
C PHE A 117 16.93 -0.11 -5.01
N THR A 118 17.03 1.05 -4.34
CA THR A 118 18.25 1.44 -3.65
C THR A 118 18.51 0.54 -2.44
N LYS A 119 19.78 0.36 -2.06
CA LYS A 119 20.14 -0.42 -0.87
C LYS A 119 19.47 0.18 0.38
N GLU A 120 19.52 1.50 0.51
CA GLU A 120 18.97 2.26 1.63
C GLU A 120 17.44 2.13 1.70
N GLY A 121 16.76 2.18 0.56
CA GLY A 121 15.30 1.99 0.47
C GLY A 121 14.88 0.60 0.93
N ARG A 122 15.57 -0.44 0.44
CA ARG A 122 15.27 -1.82 0.86
C ARG A 122 15.58 -2.06 2.33
N THR A 123 16.70 -1.55 2.86
CA THR A 123 17.03 -1.65 4.29
C THR A 123 15.99 -0.95 5.17
N ARG A 124 15.48 0.23 4.76
CA ARG A 124 14.39 0.92 5.48
C ARG A 124 13.11 0.11 5.47
N ASN A 125 12.74 -0.46 4.32
CA ASN A 125 11.56 -1.31 4.20
C ASN A 125 11.67 -2.53 5.13
N PHE A 126 12.80 -3.26 5.09
CA PHE A 126 13.05 -4.38 6.00
C PHE A 126 12.92 -3.97 7.47
N ARG A 127 13.58 -2.88 7.89
CA ARG A 127 13.53 -2.42 9.28
C ARG A 127 12.11 -2.14 9.74
N GLY A 128 11.30 -1.52 8.90
CA GLY A 128 9.91 -1.21 9.21
C GLY A 128 9.05 -2.47 9.32
N ILE A 129 9.16 -3.40 8.37
CA ILE A 129 8.41 -4.67 8.41
C ILE A 129 8.86 -5.54 9.58
N TYR A 130 10.16 -5.60 9.84
CA TYR A 130 10.71 -6.29 11.00
C TYR A 130 10.19 -5.70 12.30
N LYS A 131 10.09 -4.36 12.43
CA LYS A 131 9.48 -3.71 13.60
C LYS A 131 8.04 -4.18 13.78
N LEU A 132 7.21 -4.13 12.75
CA LEU A 132 5.83 -4.62 12.80
C LEU A 132 5.76 -6.08 13.28
N CYS A 133 6.57 -6.96 12.69
CA CYS A 133 6.62 -8.36 13.04
C CYS A 133 7.07 -8.57 14.49
N LEU A 134 8.13 -7.89 14.92
CA LEU A 134 8.64 -7.96 16.29
C LEU A 134 7.56 -7.56 17.30
N GLU A 135 6.89 -6.43 17.09
CA GLU A 135 5.82 -5.97 17.98
C GLU A 135 4.65 -6.96 18.04
N TRP A 136 4.29 -7.57 16.92
CA TRP A 136 3.24 -8.58 16.86
C TRP A 136 3.64 -9.81 17.66
N THR A 137 4.82 -10.37 17.43
CA THR A 137 5.31 -11.56 18.13
C THR A 137 5.47 -11.36 19.64
N GLN A 138 5.85 -10.15 20.08
CA GLN A 138 6.02 -9.83 21.50
C GLN A 138 4.70 -9.57 22.20
N SER A 139 3.80 -8.83 21.55
CA SER A 139 2.54 -8.43 22.18
C SER A 139 1.49 -9.53 22.13
N ILE A 140 1.50 -10.34 21.07
CA ILE A 140 0.43 -11.31 20.78
C ILE A 140 1.04 -12.64 20.28
N PRO A 141 1.88 -13.30 21.10
CA PRO A 141 2.62 -14.51 20.70
C PRO A 141 1.70 -15.67 20.32
N TYR A 142 0.47 -15.71 20.86
CA TYR A 142 -0.50 -16.77 20.60
C TYR A 142 -0.91 -16.91 19.12
N ASP A 143 -0.82 -15.83 18.34
CA ASP A 143 -1.11 -15.88 16.90
C ASP A 143 -0.11 -16.78 16.14
N PHE A 144 1.11 -16.94 16.66
CA PHE A 144 2.21 -17.65 16.01
C PHE A 144 2.34 -19.10 16.45
N ARG A 145 1.33 -19.68 17.11
CA ARG A 145 1.37 -21.11 17.48
C ARG A 145 1.25 -22.04 16.28
N ASP A 146 0.53 -21.59 15.25
CA ASP A 146 0.29 -22.39 14.06
C ASP A 146 1.47 -22.27 13.08
N GLU A 147 1.87 -23.40 12.50
CA GLU A 147 2.97 -23.47 11.53
C GLU A 147 2.70 -22.58 10.31
N GLN A 148 1.45 -22.50 9.86
CA GLN A 148 1.05 -21.63 8.75
C GLN A 148 1.38 -20.15 9.04
N MET A 149 1.10 -19.66 10.26
CA MET A 149 1.40 -18.28 10.63
C MET A 149 2.91 -18.03 10.62
N GLN A 150 3.69 -18.95 11.21
CA GLN A 150 5.15 -18.85 11.21
C GLN A 150 5.71 -18.87 9.79
N GLN A 151 5.20 -19.74 8.92
CA GLN A 151 5.60 -19.81 7.52
C GLN A 151 5.34 -18.48 6.78
N ARG A 152 4.17 -17.86 6.98
CA ARG A 152 3.86 -16.54 6.39
C ARG A 152 4.79 -15.43 6.90
N LEU A 153 5.14 -15.47 8.18
CA LEU A 153 6.10 -14.54 8.77
C LEU A 153 7.48 -14.67 8.11
N VAL A 154 7.95 -15.91 7.91
CA VAL A 154 9.22 -16.18 7.23
C VAL A 154 9.20 -15.69 5.78
N GLU A 155 8.12 -15.94 5.04
CA GLU A 155 7.95 -15.49 3.67
C GLU A 155 8.04 -13.95 3.57
N LEU A 156 7.33 -13.25 4.45
CA LEU A 156 7.32 -11.78 4.49
C LEU A 156 8.72 -11.21 4.79
N LEU A 157 9.39 -11.71 5.84
CA LEU A 157 10.71 -11.20 6.22
C LEU A 157 11.79 -11.56 5.19
N SER A 158 11.69 -12.74 4.56
CA SER A 158 12.60 -13.16 3.50
C SER A 158 12.47 -12.30 2.26
N LEU A 159 11.24 -11.93 1.87
CA LEU A 159 10.97 -11.04 0.75
C LEU A 159 11.61 -9.66 0.95
N CYS A 160 11.53 -9.13 2.17
CA CYS A 160 12.07 -7.81 2.51
C CYS A 160 13.58 -7.81 2.78
N SER A 161 14.20 -8.98 3.01
CA SER A 161 15.61 -9.09 3.41
C SER A 161 16.58 -8.69 2.30
N THR A 162 17.62 -7.92 2.65
CA THR A 162 18.61 -7.42 1.68
C THR A 162 20.00 -8.01 1.80
N ASP A 163 20.32 -8.56 2.97
CA ASP A 163 21.65 -9.00 3.35
C ASP A 163 21.57 -10.09 4.44
N GLU A 164 22.73 -10.64 4.79
CA GLU A 164 22.86 -11.68 5.81
C GLU A 164 22.43 -11.19 7.20
N HIS A 165 22.59 -9.90 7.50
CA HIS A 165 22.18 -9.33 8.77
C HIS A 165 20.65 -9.34 8.93
N CYS A 166 19.89 -9.07 7.85
CA CYS A 166 18.43 -9.20 7.84
C CYS A 166 17.98 -10.65 8.10
N LYS A 167 18.66 -11.62 7.49
CA LYS A 167 18.39 -13.05 7.70
C LYS A 167 18.64 -13.45 9.16
N LEU A 168 19.75 -13.01 9.74
CA LEU A 168 20.07 -13.28 11.16
C LEU A 168 19.01 -12.72 12.13
N HIS A 169 18.44 -11.55 11.83
CA HIS A 169 17.35 -10.97 12.62
C HIS A 169 16.09 -11.83 12.54
N THR A 170 15.76 -12.30 11.33
CA THR A 170 14.64 -13.22 11.10
C THR A 170 14.83 -14.52 11.88
N ASP A 171 16.00 -15.15 11.78
CA ASP A 171 16.31 -16.40 12.49
C ASP A 171 16.23 -16.23 14.01
N ARG A 172 16.71 -15.09 14.53
CA ARG A 172 16.62 -14.79 15.96
C ARG A 172 15.18 -14.67 16.42
N LEU A 173 14.33 -13.98 15.64
CA LEU A 173 12.92 -13.83 15.95
C LEU A 173 12.19 -15.18 15.97
N LEU A 174 12.45 -16.04 14.99
CA LEU A 174 11.86 -17.38 14.92
C LEU A 174 12.30 -18.24 16.11
N LYS A 175 13.59 -18.19 16.48
CA LYS A 175 14.09 -18.87 17.67
C LYS A 175 13.35 -18.41 18.93
N GLN A 176 13.08 -17.11 19.07
CA GLN A 176 12.32 -16.59 20.22
C GLN A 176 10.89 -17.15 20.25
N LEU A 177 10.21 -17.23 19.10
CA LEU A 177 8.87 -17.81 19.01
C LEU A 177 8.82 -19.27 19.49
N HIS A 178 9.79 -20.09 19.08
CA HIS A 178 9.86 -21.49 19.52
C HIS A 178 10.09 -21.65 21.03
N HIS A 179 10.82 -20.74 21.67
CA HIS A 179 11.02 -20.76 23.13
C HIS A 179 9.81 -20.25 23.91
N THR A 180 8.97 -19.41 23.29
CA THR A 180 7.80 -18.81 23.96
C THR A 180 6.56 -19.71 23.86
N GLY A 181 6.59 -20.73 22.99
CA GLY A 181 5.50 -21.69 22.76
C GLY A 181 5.68 -23.06 23.42
N SER A 182 6.76 -23.28 24.19
CA SER A 182 6.98 -24.48 25.04
C SER A 182 6.67 -24.15 26.49
#